data_AF-A0A813D760-F1
#
_entry.id   AF-A0A813D760-F1
#
_cell.length_a   1.000
_cell.length_b   1.000
_cell.length_c   1.000
_cell.angle_alpha   90.00
_cell.angle_beta   90.00
_cell.angle_gamma   90.00
#
_symmetry.space_group_name_H-M   'P 1'
#
loop_
_entity.id
_entity.type
_entity.pdbx_description
1 polymer ?
#
loop_
_entity_poly.entity_id
_entity_poly.type
_entity_poly.pdbx_seq_one_letter_code
_entity_poly.pdbx_strand_id
1 'polypeptide(L)'
;MTGVHAEHTAEAEAASLTKQVATGIAHTMFCGLHTFGIHCRWVHVLSFRLEEADEKIRRLEAEKSHRATVSRAPPALLEGCIPEQAEASALSLRTSVEELAQERELRARAQEQILLLQERHVAEVRALSTSLRKAEDESEKLRTEFRSAARQPTSSELRWQQEALRLRDDLAEVRKAWKAVDSRGLMQRDKELRKLGLDAKALEESVPKSDLVSILLEVCRLLRASDFGEIVSKVSACLARNPPAPQPPPQPALEELGQGVLDALKDLDGLSAAPAPAEALVRLRSLCASEAGARQLRLSVREVSLSSAAPGGASPASEAWPEVARQLQLPEGATQEDCRRRLCEVHTEAALLASLSAALKCSRPGDEPLKRVEALVRLCDERVAAQRIVDALQKLLHVDELTEVLPALKEVLDVAALRRKMVRSACNATAAARSQPAAPLAGPGA
;
A
#
# COMPACT_ATOMS: atom_id res chain seq x y z
N MET A 1 -44.50 -6.44 1.52
CA MET A 1 -44.17 -5.99 2.89
C MET A 1 -42.69 -6.19 3.27
N THR A 2 -41.83 -6.64 2.37
CA THR A 2 -40.38 -6.86 2.62
C THR A 2 -39.49 -5.63 2.39
N GLY A 3 -40.01 -4.54 1.81
CA GLY A 3 -39.22 -3.33 1.51
C GLY A 3 -38.89 -2.45 2.71
N VAL A 4 -39.73 -2.46 3.75
CA VAL A 4 -39.60 -1.52 4.89
C VAL A 4 -38.45 -1.92 5.83
N HIS A 5 -38.09 -3.21 5.89
CA HIS A 5 -36.97 -3.65 6.73
C HIS A 5 -35.59 -3.33 6.13
N ALA A 6 -35.45 -3.26 4.81
CA ALA A 6 -34.18 -2.95 4.15
C ALA A 6 -33.82 -1.47 4.23
N GLU A 7 -34.82 -0.58 4.25
CA GLU A 7 -34.57 0.86 4.42
C GLU A 7 -34.12 1.20 5.85
N HIS A 8 -34.69 0.55 6.87
CA HIS A 8 -34.30 0.79 8.26
C HIS A 8 -32.90 0.27 8.62
N THR A 9 -32.41 -0.80 7.97
CA THR A 9 -31.04 -1.28 8.17
C THR A 9 -30.01 -0.37 7.50
N ALA A 10 -30.30 0.13 6.30
CA ALA A 10 -29.42 1.06 5.59
C ALA A 10 -29.29 2.42 6.31
N GLU A 11 -30.37 2.91 6.92
CA GLU A 11 -30.32 4.12 7.74
C GLU A 11 -29.54 3.94 9.05
N ALA A 12 -29.62 2.77 9.68
CA ALA A 12 -28.86 2.46 10.90
C ALA A 12 -27.35 2.36 10.63
N GLU A 13 -26.95 1.77 9.51
CA GLU A 13 -25.54 1.67 9.11
C GLU A 13 -24.95 3.02 8.68
N ALA A 14 -25.73 3.84 7.95
CA ALA A 14 -25.32 5.20 7.61
C ALA A 14 -25.15 6.10 8.85
N ALA A 15 -25.99 5.93 9.87
CA ALA A 15 -25.88 6.63 11.14
C ALA A 15 -24.68 6.17 11.98
N SER A 16 -24.29 4.90 11.88
CA SER A 16 -23.10 4.34 12.55
C SER A 16 -21.80 4.87 11.92
N LEU A 17 -21.70 4.85 10.59
CA LEU A 17 -20.53 5.33 9.85
C LEU A 17 -20.29 6.83 10.01
N THR A 18 -21.36 7.64 10.03
CA THR A 18 -21.25 9.08 10.27
C THR A 18 -20.79 9.39 11.70
N LYS A 19 -21.22 8.62 12.70
CA LYS A 19 -20.67 8.72 14.07
C LYS A 19 -19.18 8.38 14.10
N GLN A 20 -18.76 7.31 13.43
CA GLN A 20 -17.37 6.85 13.42
C GLN A 20 -16.40 7.87 12.78
N VAL A 21 -16.78 8.44 11.63
CA VAL A 21 -15.97 9.45 10.93
C VAL A 21 -15.90 10.75 11.74
N ALA A 22 -17.01 11.18 12.35
CA ALA A 22 -17.02 12.35 13.22
C ALA A 22 -16.10 12.17 14.43
N THR A 23 -16.08 10.99 15.04
CA THR A 23 -15.14 10.68 16.13
C THR A 23 -13.68 10.66 15.68
N GLY A 24 -13.37 10.17 14.47
CA GLY A 24 -12.00 10.15 13.94
C GLY A 24 -11.44 11.55 13.66
N ILE A 25 -12.25 12.43 13.06
CA ILE A 25 -11.88 13.84 12.80
C ILE A 25 -11.75 14.62 14.11
N ALA A 26 -12.65 14.40 15.07
CA ALA A 26 -12.55 15.00 16.39
C ALA A 26 -11.28 14.55 17.13
N HIS A 27 -10.92 13.26 17.06
CA HIS A 27 -9.72 12.73 17.71
C HIS A 27 -8.42 13.27 17.09
N THR A 28 -8.36 13.42 15.77
CA THR A 28 -7.17 13.98 15.08
C THR A 28 -6.99 15.48 15.34
N MET A 29 -8.08 16.27 15.33
CA MET A 29 -8.00 17.67 15.73
C MET A 29 -7.67 17.83 17.23
N PHE A 30 -8.21 16.96 18.09
CA PHE A 30 -7.93 16.97 19.52
C PHE A 30 -6.45 16.65 19.80
N CYS A 31 -5.87 15.63 19.14
CA CYS A 31 -4.45 15.30 19.31
C CYS A 31 -3.49 16.42 18.84
N GLY A 32 -3.81 17.12 17.74
CA GLY A 32 -3.00 18.25 17.27
C GLY A 32 -3.09 19.49 18.17
N LEU A 33 -4.27 19.75 18.74
CA LEU A 33 -4.46 20.83 19.72
C LEU A 33 -3.83 20.49 21.08
N HIS A 34 -3.77 19.21 21.45
CA HIS A 34 -3.16 18.79 22.72
C HIS A 34 -1.65 18.96 22.71
N THR A 35 -0.95 18.67 21.61
CA THR A 35 0.51 18.86 21.52
C THR A 35 0.89 20.34 21.53
N PHE A 36 0.13 21.18 20.83
CA PHE A 36 0.31 22.64 20.87
C PHE A 36 0.00 23.22 22.27
N GLY A 37 -1.08 22.75 22.90
CA GLY A 37 -1.45 23.13 24.26
C GLY A 37 -0.42 22.69 25.32
N ILE A 38 0.19 21.52 25.15
CA ILE A 38 1.28 21.05 26.02
C ILE A 38 2.50 21.97 25.88
N HIS A 39 2.92 22.33 24.66
CA HIS A 39 4.05 23.23 24.45
C HIS A 39 3.80 24.63 25.04
N CYS A 40 2.60 25.20 24.84
CA CYS A 40 2.24 26.49 25.44
C CYS A 40 2.24 26.44 26.98
N ARG A 41 1.77 25.35 27.59
CA ARG A 41 1.82 25.17 29.06
C ARG A 41 3.25 25.10 29.58
N TRP A 42 4.15 24.38 28.89
CA TRP A 42 5.55 24.31 29.29
C TRP A 42 6.25 25.66 29.18
N VAL A 43 6.01 26.42 28.11
CA VAL A 43 6.55 27.79 27.97
C VAL A 43 6.05 28.70 29.09
N HIS A 44 4.75 28.64 29.44
CA HIS A 44 4.18 29.42 30.53
C HIS A 44 4.78 29.05 31.90
N VAL A 45 4.89 27.75 32.20
CA VAL A 45 5.49 27.27 33.46
C VAL A 45 6.96 27.67 33.57
N LEU A 46 7.71 27.60 32.47
CA LEU A 46 9.12 28.02 32.44
C LEU A 46 9.26 29.54 32.62
N SER A 47 8.40 30.35 32.00
CA SER A 47 8.41 31.81 32.20
C SER A 47 8.16 32.21 33.65
N PHE A 48 7.19 31.57 34.32
CA PHE A 48 6.88 31.86 35.73
C PHE A 48 8.02 31.44 36.67
N ARG A 49 8.68 30.30 36.39
CA ARG A 49 9.85 29.87 37.16
C ARG A 49 11.05 30.80 36.98
N LEU A 50 11.19 31.40 35.81
CA LEU A 50 12.26 32.36 35.52
C LEU A 50 12.00 33.68 36.26
N GLU A 51 10.76 34.18 36.24
CA GLU A 51 10.35 35.36 37.02
C GLU A 51 10.52 35.14 38.53
N GLU A 52 10.16 33.96 39.05
CA GLU A 52 10.35 33.63 40.47
C GLU A 52 11.84 33.58 40.86
N ALA A 53 12.70 33.09 39.97
CA ALA A 53 14.15 33.07 40.16
C ALA A 53 14.73 34.50 40.16
N ASP A 54 14.31 35.34 39.23
CA ASP A 54 14.73 36.75 39.15
C ASP A 54 14.30 37.54 40.40
N GLU A 55 13.08 37.31 40.89
CA GLU A 55 12.58 37.96 42.10
C GLU A 55 13.37 37.54 43.35
N LYS A 56 13.77 36.25 43.44
CA LYS A 56 14.66 35.77 44.50
C LYS A 56 16.04 36.43 44.45
N ILE A 57 16.60 36.62 43.25
CA ILE A 57 17.87 37.32 43.06
C ILE A 57 17.76 38.76 43.55
N ARG A 58 16.70 39.49 43.14
CA ARG A 58 16.48 40.88 43.60
C ARG A 58 16.35 40.99 45.11
N ARG A 59 15.66 40.04 45.78
CA ARG A 59 15.56 40.01 47.24
C ARG A 59 16.91 39.82 47.91
N LEU A 60 17.72 38.89 47.42
CA LEU A 60 19.07 38.65 47.95
C LEU A 60 19.98 39.87 47.74
N GLU A 61 19.85 40.58 46.63
CA GLU A 61 20.57 41.84 46.39
C GLU A 61 20.09 42.98 47.30
N ALA A 62 18.78 43.08 47.56
CA ALA A 62 18.21 44.03 48.50
C ALA A 62 18.67 43.75 49.94
N GLU A 63 18.72 42.49 50.36
CA GLU A 63 19.25 42.09 51.67
C GLU A 63 20.75 42.39 51.80
N LYS A 64 21.54 42.11 50.75
CA LYS A 64 22.97 42.44 50.71
C LYS A 64 23.20 43.95 50.81
N SER A 65 22.44 44.76 50.08
CA SER A 65 22.54 46.22 50.16
C SER A 65 22.14 46.76 51.53
N HIS A 66 21.09 46.22 52.15
CA HIS A 66 20.70 46.59 53.52
C HIS A 66 21.77 46.23 54.54
N ARG A 67 22.37 45.04 54.44
CA ARG A 67 23.46 44.61 55.32
C ARG A 67 24.71 45.50 55.17
N ALA A 68 25.01 45.95 53.95
CA ALA A 68 26.10 46.88 53.69
C ALA A 68 25.86 48.26 54.35
N THR A 69 24.62 48.75 54.40
CA THR A 69 24.27 50.01 55.08
C THR A 69 24.23 49.91 56.61
N VAL A 70 23.79 48.78 57.17
CA VAL A 70 23.73 48.58 58.64
C VAL A 70 25.12 48.35 59.24
N SER A 71 26.07 47.84 58.46
CA SER A 71 27.49 47.73 58.83
C SER A 71 28.27 49.05 58.64
N ARG A 72 27.63 50.19 58.90
CA ARG A 72 28.28 51.51 59.00
C ARG A 72 28.03 52.11 60.39
N ALA A 73 28.18 51.29 61.43
CA ALA A 73 28.29 51.77 62.80
C ALA A 73 29.67 52.44 62.99
N PRO A 74 29.78 53.50 63.83
CA PRO A 74 31.05 54.19 64.04
C PRO A 74 32.06 53.22 64.68
N PRO A 75 33.35 53.25 64.26
CA PRO A 75 34.36 52.41 64.86
C PRO A 75 34.68 52.93 66.26
N ALA A 76 33.96 52.43 67.27
CA ALA A 76 34.33 52.60 68.66
C ALA A 76 35.27 51.45 69.04
N LEU A 77 36.57 51.75 68.98
CA LEU A 77 37.67 51.21 69.79
C LEU A 77 37.49 49.76 70.29
N LEU A 78 37.81 48.78 69.44
CA LEU A 78 38.18 47.44 69.87
C LEU A 78 39.53 47.10 69.25
N GLU A 79 40.56 47.50 69.97
CA GLU A 79 41.96 47.19 69.77
C GLU A 79 42.18 45.77 70.32
N GLY A 80 42.18 44.78 69.42
CA GLY A 80 42.35 43.37 69.79
C GLY A 80 41.81 42.36 68.78
N CYS A 81 41.87 42.62 67.47
CA CYS A 81 41.57 41.62 66.46
C CYS A 81 42.83 40.81 66.13
N ILE A 82 42.75 39.51 66.37
CA ILE A 82 43.78 38.51 66.07
C ILE A 82 44.00 38.49 64.55
N PRO A 83 45.25 38.60 64.03
CA PRO A 83 45.53 38.70 62.60
C PRO A 83 45.03 37.49 61.77
N GLU A 84 44.88 36.31 62.37
CA GLU A 84 44.45 35.08 61.67
C GLU A 84 43.01 35.15 61.12
N GLN A 85 42.11 35.90 61.77
CA GLN A 85 40.71 35.97 61.34
C GLN A 85 40.50 36.91 60.15
N ALA A 86 41.38 37.89 59.99
CA ALA A 86 41.43 38.78 58.82
C ALA A 86 41.97 38.03 57.58
N GLU A 87 42.95 37.15 57.76
CA GLU A 87 43.51 36.33 56.67
C GLU A 87 42.50 35.30 56.14
N ALA A 88 41.77 34.61 57.04
CA ALA A 88 40.72 33.67 56.63
C ALA A 88 39.57 34.37 55.85
N SER A 89 39.18 35.58 56.28
CA SER A 89 38.17 36.38 55.60
C SER A 89 38.64 36.87 54.22
N ALA A 90 39.92 37.25 54.10
CA ALA A 90 40.52 37.65 52.83
C ALA A 90 40.63 36.48 51.84
N LEU A 91 40.95 35.27 52.31
CA LEU A 91 40.96 34.06 51.49
C LEU A 91 39.56 33.69 50.99
N SER A 92 38.55 33.74 51.86
CA SER A 92 37.15 33.48 51.48
C SER A 92 36.62 34.49 50.45
N LEU A 93 37.03 35.76 50.55
CA LEU A 93 36.68 36.76 49.54
C LEU A 93 37.33 36.45 48.19
N ARG A 94 38.61 36.02 48.17
CA ARG A 94 39.30 35.64 46.94
C ARG A 94 38.62 34.45 46.24
N THR A 95 38.29 33.40 46.98
CA THR A 95 37.58 32.25 46.41
C THR A 95 36.21 32.64 45.87
N SER A 96 35.47 33.51 46.57
CA SER A 96 34.17 33.98 46.09
C SER A 96 34.26 34.82 44.81
N VAL A 97 35.34 35.59 44.62
CA VAL A 97 35.57 36.37 43.39
C VAL A 97 35.92 35.45 42.23
N GLU A 98 36.73 34.42 42.47
CA GLU A 98 37.07 33.39 41.47
C GLU A 98 35.84 32.60 41.05
N GLU A 99 35.00 32.17 41.99
CA GLU A 99 33.73 31.50 41.72
C GLU A 99 32.80 32.37 40.89
N LEU A 100 32.65 33.66 41.22
CA LEU A 100 31.86 34.61 40.43
C LEU A 100 32.43 34.84 39.03
N ALA A 101 33.75 34.82 38.87
CA ALA A 101 34.38 34.92 37.55
C ALA A 101 34.09 33.69 36.69
N GLN A 102 34.21 32.48 37.26
CA GLN A 102 33.85 31.23 36.58
C GLN A 102 32.36 31.19 36.21
N GLU A 103 31.49 31.65 37.10
CA GLU A 103 30.05 31.69 36.88
C GLU A 103 29.68 32.64 35.73
N ARG A 104 30.32 33.82 35.67
CA ARG A 104 30.17 34.76 34.54
C ARG A 104 30.67 34.17 33.24
N GLU A 105 31.79 33.44 33.25
CA GLU A 105 32.31 32.77 32.06
C GLU A 105 31.36 31.67 31.57
N LEU A 106 30.82 30.84 32.48
CA LEU A 106 29.84 29.82 32.14
C LEU A 106 28.55 30.44 31.58
N ARG A 107 28.06 31.54 32.17
CA ARG A 107 26.92 32.30 31.64
C ARG A 107 27.19 32.84 30.24
N ALA A 108 28.36 33.43 30.00
CA ALA A 108 28.75 33.95 28.69
C ALA A 108 28.78 32.82 27.64
N ARG A 109 29.41 31.68 27.95
CA ARG A 109 29.43 30.50 27.07
C ARG A 109 28.02 29.95 26.80
N ALA A 110 27.16 29.88 27.82
CA ALA A 110 25.78 29.43 27.65
C ALA A 110 24.98 30.40 26.77
N GLN A 111 25.17 31.71 26.93
CA GLN A 111 24.54 32.73 26.07
C GLN A 111 25.00 32.61 24.62
N GLU A 112 26.31 32.43 24.39
CA GLU A 112 26.85 32.18 23.05
C GLU A 112 26.25 30.92 22.40
N GLN A 113 26.14 29.81 23.15
CA GLN A 113 25.51 28.59 22.67
C GLN A 113 24.04 28.78 22.32
N ILE A 114 23.28 29.53 23.13
CA ILE A 114 21.87 29.84 22.85
C ILE A 114 21.75 30.66 21.55
N LEU A 115 22.61 31.67 21.37
CA LEU A 115 22.61 32.49 20.15
C LEU A 115 22.93 31.64 18.91
N LEU A 116 23.94 30.78 18.97
CA LEU A 116 24.28 29.86 17.88
C LEU A 116 23.13 28.90 17.54
N LEU A 117 22.44 28.36 18.55
CA LEU A 117 21.27 27.50 18.33
C LEU A 117 20.09 28.28 17.73
N GLN A 118 19.87 29.52 18.16
CA GLN A 118 18.84 30.38 17.59
C GLN A 118 19.11 30.69 16.12
N GLU A 119 20.35 31.05 15.76
CA GLU A 119 20.76 31.28 14.38
C GLU A 119 20.55 30.05 13.51
N ARG A 120 20.95 28.87 14.02
CA ARG A 120 20.74 27.60 13.33
C ARG A 120 19.25 27.30 13.12
N HIS A 121 18.42 27.42 14.16
CA HIS A 121 16.99 27.19 14.05
C HIS A 121 16.32 28.18 13.07
N VAL A 122 16.72 29.45 13.07
CA VAL A 122 16.20 30.44 12.12
C VAL A 122 16.60 30.07 10.69
N ALA A 123 17.82 29.59 10.46
CA ALA A 123 18.26 29.12 9.15
C ALA A 123 17.47 27.88 8.69
N GLU A 124 17.26 26.90 9.58
CA GLU A 124 16.48 25.69 9.31
C GLU A 124 15.00 26.03 9.01
N VAL A 125 14.38 26.91 9.78
CA VAL A 125 13.00 27.37 9.54
C VAL A 125 12.89 28.08 8.19
N ARG A 126 13.86 28.93 7.84
CA ARG A 126 13.90 29.57 6.52
C ARG A 126 14.02 28.53 5.41
N ALA A 127 14.94 27.57 5.54
CA ALA A 127 15.11 26.50 4.55
C ALA A 127 13.82 25.70 4.36
N LEU A 128 13.18 25.25 5.46
CA LEU A 128 11.91 24.53 5.42
C LEU A 128 10.78 25.38 4.81
N SER A 129 10.71 26.67 5.14
CA SER A 129 9.69 27.56 4.55
C SER A 129 9.85 27.73 3.03
N THR A 130 11.09 27.80 2.55
CA THR A 130 11.35 27.87 1.09
C THR A 130 11.05 26.55 0.40
N SER A 131 11.35 25.42 1.04
CA SER A 131 10.99 24.10 0.52
C SER A 131 9.48 23.91 0.46
N LEU A 132 8.76 24.36 1.48
CA LEU A 132 7.30 24.29 1.52
C LEU A 132 6.67 25.09 0.39
N ARG A 133 7.11 26.35 0.18
CA ARG A 133 6.62 27.18 -0.93
C ARG A 133 6.85 26.54 -2.30
N LYS A 134 8.04 25.97 -2.53
CA LYS A 134 8.33 25.24 -3.78
C LYS A 134 7.38 24.07 -4.00
N ALA A 135 7.12 23.28 -2.95
CA ALA A 135 6.20 22.15 -3.04
C ALA A 135 4.74 22.61 -3.27
N GLU A 136 4.34 23.73 -2.69
CA GLU A 136 3.02 24.35 -2.93
C GLU A 136 2.89 24.83 -4.38
N ASP A 137 3.89 25.52 -4.92
CA ASP A 137 3.94 25.99 -6.31
C ASP A 137 3.90 24.81 -7.30
N GLU A 138 4.66 23.74 -7.03
CA GLU A 138 4.64 22.49 -7.82
C GLU A 138 3.26 21.81 -7.79
N SER A 139 2.63 21.76 -6.62
CA SER A 139 1.28 21.21 -6.47
C SER A 139 0.24 22.02 -7.25
N GLU A 140 0.32 23.35 -7.20
CA GLU A 140 -0.57 24.22 -7.97
C GLU A 140 -0.36 24.05 -9.46
N LYS A 141 0.89 23.98 -9.92
CA LYS A 141 1.25 23.69 -11.31
C LYS A 141 0.63 22.38 -11.78
N LEU A 142 0.83 21.27 -11.06
CA LEU A 142 0.24 19.97 -11.40
C LEU A 142 -1.29 20.01 -11.39
N ARG A 143 -1.92 20.74 -10.44
CA ARG A 143 -3.38 20.94 -10.43
C ARG A 143 -3.88 21.74 -11.63
N THR A 144 -3.11 22.70 -12.13
CA THR A 144 -3.46 23.42 -13.36
C THR A 144 -3.32 22.54 -14.60
N GLU A 145 -2.24 21.76 -14.69
CA GLU A 145 -2.01 20.79 -15.76
C GLU A 145 -3.11 19.74 -15.80
N PHE A 146 -3.46 19.15 -14.65
CA PHE A 146 -4.57 18.20 -14.53
C PHE A 146 -5.90 18.81 -14.98
N ARG A 147 -6.21 20.05 -14.57
CA ARG A 147 -7.42 20.76 -15.01
C ARG A 147 -7.42 21.04 -16.51
N SER A 148 -6.26 21.34 -17.11
CA SER A 148 -6.15 21.50 -18.57
C SER A 148 -6.32 20.18 -19.32
N ALA A 149 -5.71 19.10 -18.83
CA ALA A 149 -5.84 17.77 -19.41
C ALA A 149 -7.29 17.26 -19.34
N ALA A 150 -7.97 17.46 -18.20
CA ALA A 150 -9.38 17.08 -18.06
C ALA A 150 -10.33 17.84 -19.01
N ARG A 151 -9.95 19.05 -19.46
CA ARG A 151 -10.74 19.83 -20.43
C ARG A 151 -10.48 19.44 -21.88
N GLN A 152 -9.33 18.85 -22.15
CA GLN A 152 -8.92 18.44 -23.49
C GLN A 152 -8.74 16.93 -23.49
N PRO A 153 -9.83 16.15 -23.70
CA PRO A 153 -9.72 14.70 -23.79
C PRO A 153 -8.66 14.38 -24.85
N THR A 154 -7.74 13.51 -24.47
CA THR A 154 -6.62 13.14 -25.33
C THR A 154 -7.16 12.52 -26.62
N SER A 155 -6.39 12.60 -27.71
CA SER A 155 -6.81 12.05 -29.01
C SER A 155 -7.11 10.54 -28.93
N SER A 156 -6.41 9.82 -28.06
CA SER A 156 -6.69 8.42 -27.74
C SER A 156 -8.02 8.25 -27.02
N GLU A 157 -8.32 9.05 -25.98
CA GLU A 157 -9.61 9.01 -25.28
C GLU A 157 -10.79 9.30 -26.21
N LEU A 158 -10.66 10.29 -27.09
CA LEU A 158 -11.68 10.57 -28.11
C LEU A 158 -11.88 9.38 -29.07
N ARG A 159 -10.81 8.73 -29.50
CA ARG A 159 -10.89 7.53 -30.34
C ARG A 159 -11.60 6.38 -29.62
N TRP A 160 -11.30 6.14 -28.34
CA TRP A 160 -11.99 5.11 -27.55
C TRP A 160 -13.46 5.44 -27.32
N GLN A 161 -13.80 6.72 -27.09
CA GLN A 161 -15.19 7.16 -26.99
C GLN A 161 -15.95 6.92 -28.30
N GLN A 162 -15.34 7.22 -29.45
CA GLN A 162 -15.93 6.95 -30.76
C GLN A 162 -16.11 5.45 -31.01
N GLU A 163 -15.11 4.62 -30.70
CA GLU A 163 -15.20 3.17 -30.85
C GLU A 163 -16.27 2.57 -29.93
N ALA A 164 -16.38 3.07 -28.69
CA ALA A 164 -17.43 2.63 -27.76
C ALA A 164 -18.85 2.97 -28.27
N LEU A 165 -19.04 4.16 -28.86
CA LEU A 165 -20.30 4.53 -29.50
C LEU A 165 -20.61 3.64 -30.69
N ARG A 166 -19.62 3.41 -31.56
CA ARG A 166 -19.75 2.50 -32.70
C ARG A 166 -20.15 1.09 -32.26
N LEU A 167 -19.46 0.49 -31.28
CA LEU A 167 -19.77 -0.85 -30.77
C LEU A 167 -21.17 -0.93 -30.15
N ARG A 168 -21.64 0.16 -29.52
CA ARG A 168 -23.01 0.23 -28.98
C ARG A 168 -24.04 0.21 -30.10
N ASP A 169 -23.78 0.92 -31.19
CA ASP A 169 -24.65 0.98 -32.35
C ASP A 169 -24.64 -0.38 -33.09
N ASP A 170 -23.47 -0.99 -33.28
CA ASP A 170 -23.32 -2.35 -33.83
C ASP A 170 -24.11 -3.39 -33.00
N LEU A 171 -24.03 -3.33 -31.67
CA LEU A 171 -24.83 -4.19 -30.79
C LEU A 171 -26.34 -3.95 -30.93
N ALA A 172 -26.76 -2.69 -31.11
CA ALA A 172 -28.16 -2.37 -31.33
C ALA A 172 -28.65 -2.93 -32.68
N GLU A 173 -27.83 -2.88 -33.72
CA GLU A 173 -28.11 -3.50 -35.02
C GLU A 173 -28.19 -5.02 -34.93
N VAL A 174 -27.24 -5.68 -34.27
CA VAL A 174 -27.27 -7.14 -34.05
C VAL A 174 -28.54 -7.55 -33.28
N ARG A 175 -28.96 -6.78 -32.27
CA ARG A 175 -30.22 -7.03 -31.55
C ARG A 175 -31.45 -6.84 -32.43
N LYS A 176 -31.46 -5.84 -33.32
CA LYS A 176 -32.54 -5.66 -34.30
C LYS A 176 -32.58 -6.83 -35.29
N ALA A 177 -31.42 -7.22 -35.82
CA ALA A 177 -31.29 -8.36 -36.72
C ALA A 177 -31.76 -9.64 -36.05
N TRP A 178 -31.33 -9.92 -34.81
CA TRP A 178 -31.77 -11.10 -34.06
C TRP A 178 -33.28 -11.12 -33.83
N LYS A 179 -33.89 -9.98 -33.48
CA LYS A 179 -35.35 -9.86 -33.36
C LYS A 179 -36.09 -10.08 -34.68
N ALA A 180 -35.44 -9.78 -35.81
CA ALA A 180 -35.99 -10.01 -37.14
C ALA A 180 -35.78 -11.45 -37.66
N VAL A 181 -34.85 -12.23 -37.06
CA VAL A 181 -34.69 -13.64 -37.41
C VAL A 181 -35.92 -14.42 -36.93
N ASP A 182 -36.54 -15.15 -37.84
CA ASP A 182 -37.68 -16.02 -37.52
C ASP A 182 -37.29 -17.05 -36.45
N SER A 183 -37.96 -16.96 -35.30
CA SER A 183 -37.83 -17.89 -34.18
C SER A 183 -37.92 -19.36 -34.59
N ARG A 184 -38.72 -19.69 -35.62
CA ARG A 184 -38.84 -21.07 -36.12
C ARG A 184 -37.57 -21.53 -36.84
N GLY A 185 -36.98 -20.67 -37.67
CA GLY A 185 -35.71 -20.96 -38.34
C GLY A 185 -34.56 -21.12 -37.35
N LEU A 186 -34.57 -20.33 -36.28
CA LEU A 186 -33.59 -20.41 -35.20
C LEU A 186 -33.72 -21.73 -34.41
N MET A 187 -34.97 -22.13 -34.07
CA MET A 187 -35.24 -23.44 -33.48
C MET A 187 -34.87 -24.61 -34.40
N GLN A 188 -35.04 -24.46 -35.71
CA GLN A 188 -34.68 -25.51 -36.67
C GLN A 188 -33.16 -25.69 -36.76
N ARG A 189 -32.40 -24.59 -36.82
CA ARG A 189 -30.93 -24.63 -36.74
C ARG A 189 -30.44 -25.22 -35.43
N ASP A 190 -31.06 -24.85 -34.32
CA ASP A 190 -30.71 -25.41 -33.00
C ASP A 190 -30.98 -26.93 -32.93
N LYS A 191 -32.06 -27.41 -33.55
CA LYS A 191 -32.31 -28.85 -33.72
C LYS A 191 -31.27 -29.52 -34.62
N GLU A 192 -30.84 -28.87 -35.69
CA GLU A 192 -29.80 -29.39 -36.58
C GLU A 192 -28.44 -29.46 -35.88
N LEU A 193 -28.05 -28.44 -35.11
CA LEU A 193 -26.84 -28.47 -34.27
C LEU A 193 -26.88 -29.60 -33.25
N ARG A 194 -28.01 -29.80 -32.57
CA ARG A 194 -28.20 -30.94 -31.66
C ARG A 194 -28.11 -32.29 -32.37
N LYS A 195 -28.66 -32.43 -33.58
CA LYS A 195 -28.53 -33.64 -34.39
C LYS A 195 -27.08 -33.93 -34.79
N LEU A 196 -26.26 -32.90 -34.98
CA LEU A 196 -24.83 -33.01 -35.26
C LEU A 196 -23.99 -33.28 -34.00
N GLY A 197 -24.62 -33.43 -32.82
CA GLY A 197 -23.91 -33.61 -31.55
C GLY A 197 -23.25 -32.32 -31.02
N LEU A 198 -23.54 -31.17 -31.63
CA LEU A 198 -23.06 -29.85 -31.21
C LEU A 198 -24.05 -29.18 -30.25
N ASP A 199 -24.61 -29.94 -29.31
CA ASP A 199 -25.45 -29.37 -28.27
C ASP A 199 -24.57 -28.60 -27.30
N ALA A 200 -24.83 -27.30 -27.11
CA ALA A 200 -24.06 -26.45 -26.23
C ALA A 200 -23.99 -27.02 -24.80
N LYS A 201 -25.08 -27.62 -24.29
CA LYS A 201 -25.09 -28.23 -22.96
C LYS A 201 -24.27 -29.52 -22.91
N ALA A 202 -24.39 -30.36 -23.93
CA ALA A 202 -23.60 -31.59 -23.99
C ALA A 202 -22.10 -31.29 -24.15
N LEU A 203 -21.74 -30.22 -24.88
CA LEU A 203 -20.35 -29.75 -25.01
C LEU A 203 -19.82 -29.15 -23.71
N GLU A 204 -20.63 -28.38 -22.97
CA GLU A 204 -20.26 -27.85 -21.66
C GLU A 204 -20.09 -28.96 -20.59
N GLU A 205 -20.86 -30.04 -20.69
CA GLU A 205 -20.79 -31.17 -19.75
C GLU A 205 -19.72 -32.21 -20.12
N SER A 206 -19.49 -32.45 -21.41
CA SER A 206 -18.54 -33.47 -21.90
C SER A 206 -17.10 -32.98 -22.02
N VAL A 207 -16.88 -31.67 -22.16
CA VAL A 207 -15.55 -31.09 -22.27
C VAL A 207 -15.34 -30.09 -21.14
N PRO A 208 -14.48 -30.38 -20.14
CA PRO A 208 -14.21 -29.43 -19.09
C PRO A 208 -13.63 -28.15 -19.70
N LYS A 209 -14.05 -26.99 -19.18
CA LYS A 209 -13.72 -25.67 -19.77
C LYS A 209 -12.20 -25.45 -19.94
N SER A 210 -11.38 -26.08 -19.10
CA SER A 210 -9.91 -26.10 -19.21
C SER A 210 -9.42 -26.74 -20.51
N ASP A 211 -10.08 -27.82 -20.94
CA ASP A 211 -9.68 -28.61 -22.10
C ASP A 211 -10.16 -27.91 -23.37
N LEU A 212 -11.32 -27.26 -23.33
CA LEU A 212 -11.80 -26.45 -24.45
C LEU A 212 -10.87 -25.28 -24.75
N VAL A 213 -10.39 -24.58 -23.70
CA VAL A 213 -9.40 -23.51 -23.83
C VAL A 213 -8.05 -24.07 -24.32
N SER A 214 -7.63 -25.23 -23.83
CA SER A 214 -6.39 -25.87 -24.28
C SER A 214 -6.47 -26.31 -25.74
N ILE A 215 -7.60 -26.89 -26.18
CA ILE A 215 -7.86 -27.26 -27.57
C ILE A 215 -7.90 -26.01 -28.45
N LEU A 216 -8.54 -24.93 -28.00
CA LEU A 216 -8.57 -23.67 -28.73
C LEU A 216 -7.18 -23.06 -28.89
N LEU A 217 -6.39 -23.03 -27.82
CA LEU A 217 -5.00 -22.55 -27.88
C LEU A 217 -4.12 -23.43 -28.77
N GLU A 218 -4.32 -24.75 -28.74
CA GLU A 218 -3.61 -25.67 -29.62
C GLU A 218 -4.02 -25.46 -31.08
N VAL A 219 -5.30 -25.23 -31.37
CA VAL A 219 -5.79 -24.86 -32.71
C VAL A 219 -5.23 -23.49 -33.14
N CYS A 220 -5.18 -22.49 -32.26
CA CYS A 220 -4.51 -21.20 -32.55
C CYS A 220 -3.03 -21.42 -32.91
N ARG A 221 -2.34 -22.24 -32.14
CA ARG A 221 -0.92 -22.54 -32.31
C ARG A 221 -0.66 -23.29 -33.61
N LEU A 222 -1.45 -24.33 -33.91
CA LEU A 222 -1.35 -25.12 -35.14
C LEU A 222 -1.65 -24.30 -36.39
N LEU A 223 -2.62 -23.37 -36.32
CA LEU A 223 -2.96 -22.48 -37.42
C LEU A 223 -2.12 -21.21 -37.47
N ARG A 224 -1.20 -21.01 -36.50
CA ARG A 224 -0.45 -19.77 -36.29
C ARG A 224 -1.37 -18.54 -36.33
N ALA A 225 -2.53 -18.63 -35.69
CA ALA A 225 -3.51 -17.55 -35.60
C ALA A 225 -3.23 -16.71 -34.35
N SER A 226 -3.14 -15.39 -34.53
CA SER A 226 -2.85 -14.46 -33.43
C SER A 226 -4.11 -14.13 -32.61
N ASP A 227 -5.28 -14.25 -33.24
CA ASP A 227 -6.59 -14.03 -32.63
C ASP A 227 -7.65 -15.05 -33.11
N PHE A 228 -8.81 -15.06 -32.44
CA PHE A 228 -9.92 -15.95 -32.79
C PHE A 228 -10.56 -15.64 -34.15
N GLY A 229 -10.45 -14.41 -34.64
CA GLY A 229 -11.00 -14.01 -35.95
C GLY A 229 -10.25 -14.63 -37.11
N GLU A 230 -8.92 -14.71 -37.00
CA GLU A 230 -8.04 -15.39 -37.95
C GLU A 230 -8.28 -16.90 -37.98
N ILE A 231 -8.61 -17.53 -36.84
CA ILE A 231 -8.86 -18.98 -36.77
C ILE A 231 -9.98 -19.38 -37.73
N VAL A 232 -11.12 -18.70 -37.69
CA VAL A 232 -12.28 -19.05 -38.53
C VAL A 232 -11.93 -18.94 -40.01
N SER A 233 -11.19 -17.90 -40.39
CA SER A 233 -10.73 -17.66 -41.77
C SER A 233 -9.70 -18.70 -42.23
N LYS A 234 -8.78 -19.12 -41.35
CA LYS A 234 -7.77 -20.13 -41.65
C LYS A 234 -8.35 -21.55 -41.68
N VAL A 235 -9.25 -21.89 -40.76
CA VAL A 235 -9.96 -23.19 -40.74
C VAL A 235 -10.81 -23.34 -42.00
N SER A 236 -11.57 -22.31 -42.37
CA SER A 236 -12.37 -22.33 -43.61
C SER A 236 -11.49 -22.46 -44.85
N ALA A 237 -10.33 -21.78 -44.92
CA ALA A 237 -9.36 -21.96 -46.00
C ALA A 237 -8.74 -23.38 -46.04
N CYS A 238 -8.49 -24.00 -44.88
CA CYS A 238 -8.01 -25.38 -44.77
C CYS A 238 -9.08 -26.40 -45.21
N LEU A 239 -10.33 -26.20 -44.80
CA LEU A 239 -11.46 -27.04 -45.20
C LEU A 239 -11.77 -26.91 -46.70
N ALA A 240 -11.65 -25.70 -47.26
CA ALA A 240 -11.82 -25.47 -48.69
C ALA A 240 -10.68 -26.11 -49.53
N ARG A 241 -9.48 -26.30 -48.96
CA ARG A 241 -8.33 -26.91 -49.63
C ARG A 241 -8.36 -28.44 -49.66
N ASN A 242 -9.11 -29.08 -48.77
CA ASN A 242 -9.20 -30.54 -48.68
C ASN A 242 -10.65 -31.01 -48.83
N PRO A 243 -11.15 -31.25 -50.07
CA PRO A 243 -12.40 -31.98 -50.24
C PRO A 243 -12.25 -33.40 -49.67
N PRO A 244 -13.33 -33.99 -49.11
CA PRO A 244 -13.25 -35.27 -48.41
C PRO A 244 -12.91 -36.41 -49.38
N ALA A 245 -11.65 -36.85 -49.36
CA ALA A 245 -11.21 -38.12 -49.91
C ALA A 245 -11.07 -39.16 -48.77
N PRO A 246 -11.18 -40.47 -49.05
CA PRO A 246 -11.23 -41.51 -48.03
C PRO A 246 -9.90 -41.60 -47.25
N GLN A 247 -10.01 -41.52 -45.92
CA GLN A 247 -9.00 -41.64 -44.85
C GLN A 247 -7.52 -41.88 -45.22
N PRO A 248 -6.61 -41.03 -44.69
CA PRO A 248 -5.19 -41.36 -44.46
C PRO A 248 -4.80 -41.36 -42.96
N PRO A 249 -3.59 -41.85 -42.60
CA PRO A 249 -3.22 -42.48 -41.31
C PRO A 249 -2.79 -41.44 -40.22
N PRO A 250 -2.45 -41.85 -38.97
CA PRO A 250 -2.40 -40.93 -37.82
C PRO A 250 -1.30 -39.86 -37.97
N GLN A 251 -1.62 -38.65 -37.53
CA GLN A 251 -0.83 -37.44 -37.80
C GLN A 251 0.44 -37.37 -36.92
N PRO A 252 1.63 -37.11 -37.50
CA PRO A 252 2.93 -37.11 -36.81
C PRO A 252 3.15 -35.95 -35.82
N ALA A 253 2.29 -34.93 -35.81
CA ALA A 253 2.53 -33.69 -35.04
C ALA A 253 2.41 -33.86 -33.51
N LEU A 254 1.58 -34.81 -33.05
CA LEU A 254 1.39 -35.08 -31.62
C LEU A 254 2.54 -35.91 -31.03
N GLU A 255 3.16 -36.75 -31.86
CA GLU A 255 4.35 -37.52 -31.49
C GLU A 255 5.59 -36.62 -31.38
N GLU A 256 5.72 -35.61 -32.27
CA GLU A 256 6.81 -34.62 -32.20
C GLU A 256 6.76 -33.77 -30.91
N LEU A 257 5.57 -33.37 -30.45
CA LEU A 257 5.42 -32.61 -29.21
C LEU A 257 5.73 -33.47 -27.97
N GLY A 258 5.25 -34.72 -27.96
CA GLY A 258 5.57 -35.68 -26.90
C GLY A 258 7.07 -35.95 -26.81
N GLN A 259 7.73 -36.07 -27.95
CA GLN A 259 9.17 -36.27 -28.02
C GLN A 259 9.96 -35.06 -27.51
N GLY A 260 9.54 -33.83 -27.85
CA GLY A 260 10.19 -32.60 -27.39
C GLY A 260 10.13 -32.40 -25.86
N VAL A 261 9.02 -32.79 -25.21
CA VAL A 261 8.92 -32.74 -23.74
C VAL A 261 9.79 -33.80 -23.07
N LEU A 262 9.88 -34.99 -23.67
CA LEU A 262 10.74 -36.07 -23.17
C LEU A 262 12.23 -35.71 -23.28
N ASP A 263 12.63 -35.04 -24.37
CA ASP A 263 14.02 -34.63 -24.56
C ASP A 263 14.42 -33.49 -23.60
N ALA A 264 13.54 -32.53 -23.34
CA ALA A 264 13.77 -31.49 -22.33
C ALA A 264 13.91 -32.06 -20.89
N LEU A 265 13.16 -33.12 -20.57
CA LEU A 265 13.26 -33.79 -19.26
C LEU A 265 14.54 -34.63 -19.12
N LYS A 266 15.04 -35.24 -20.21
CA LYS A 266 16.35 -35.91 -20.21
C LYS A 266 17.48 -34.93 -19.93
N ASP A 267 17.41 -33.74 -20.53
CA ASP A 267 18.43 -32.71 -20.37
C ASP A 267 18.47 -32.14 -18.95
N LEU A 268 17.33 -32.09 -18.25
CA LEU A 268 17.22 -31.62 -16.88
C LEU A 268 17.78 -32.62 -15.86
N ASP A 269 17.49 -33.92 -16.01
CA ASP A 269 17.86 -34.93 -15.02
C ASP A 269 19.25 -35.57 -15.25
N GLY A 270 19.89 -35.32 -16.40
CA GLY A 270 21.19 -35.93 -16.74
C GLY A 270 21.14 -37.46 -16.84
N LEU A 271 19.94 -38.04 -16.89
CA LEU A 271 19.71 -39.47 -17.00
C LEU A 271 19.93 -39.91 -18.45
N SER A 272 20.78 -40.92 -18.65
CA SER A 272 21.08 -41.44 -20.00
C SER A 272 19.93 -42.23 -20.63
N ALA A 273 18.89 -42.56 -19.85
CA ALA A 273 17.72 -43.29 -20.31
C ALA A 273 16.46 -42.41 -20.27
N ALA A 274 15.69 -42.43 -21.37
CA ALA A 274 14.43 -41.70 -21.49
C ALA A 274 13.43 -42.21 -20.41
N PRO A 275 12.89 -41.35 -19.53
CA PRO A 275 11.79 -41.77 -18.68
C PRO A 275 10.59 -42.16 -19.54
N ALA A 276 9.83 -43.16 -19.11
CA ALA A 276 8.59 -43.50 -19.81
C ALA A 276 7.63 -42.28 -19.81
N PRO A 277 6.80 -42.10 -20.85
CA PRO A 277 5.91 -40.93 -20.95
C PRO A 277 5.03 -40.69 -19.71
N ALA A 278 4.61 -41.77 -19.04
CA ALA A 278 3.85 -41.69 -17.79
C ALA A 278 4.69 -41.15 -16.62
N GLU A 279 5.97 -41.53 -16.52
CA GLU A 279 6.88 -41.03 -15.48
C GLU A 279 7.23 -39.56 -15.70
N ALA A 280 7.43 -39.15 -16.96
CA ALA A 280 7.64 -37.76 -17.33
C ALA A 280 6.48 -36.85 -16.86
N LEU A 281 5.24 -37.29 -17.04
CA LEU A 281 4.05 -36.55 -16.59
C LEU A 281 3.91 -36.52 -15.06
N VAL A 282 4.23 -37.61 -14.36
CA VAL A 282 4.24 -37.65 -12.88
C VAL A 282 5.30 -36.68 -12.33
N ARG A 283 6.47 -36.60 -12.96
CA ARG A 283 7.54 -35.67 -12.59
C ARG A 283 7.20 -34.22 -12.89
N LEU A 284 6.56 -33.94 -14.02
CA LEU A 284 6.09 -32.59 -14.32
C LEU A 284 5.06 -32.13 -13.27
N ARG A 285 4.17 -33.04 -12.82
CA ARG A 285 3.23 -32.77 -11.75
C ARG A 285 3.90 -32.55 -10.39
N SER A 286 4.97 -33.28 -10.06
CA SER A 286 5.70 -33.08 -8.80
C SER A 286 6.50 -31.77 -8.79
N LEU A 287 7.04 -31.33 -9.92
CA LEU A 287 7.66 -30.01 -10.08
C LEU A 287 6.64 -28.88 -9.91
N CYS A 288 5.45 -29.01 -10.50
CA CYS A 288 4.36 -28.05 -10.29
C CYS A 288 3.88 -28.05 -8.82
N ALA A 289 3.87 -29.19 -8.14
CA ALA A 289 3.51 -29.30 -6.74
C ALA A 289 4.57 -28.67 -5.80
N SER A 290 5.86 -28.77 -6.14
CA SER A 290 6.93 -28.11 -5.36
C SER A 290 6.87 -26.59 -5.49
N GLU A 291 6.50 -26.08 -6.67
CA GLU A 291 6.27 -24.65 -6.89
C GLU A 291 5.06 -24.14 -6.08
N ALA A 292 4.01 -24.95 -5.95
CA ALA A 292 2.87 -24.67 -5.07
C ALA A 292 3.27 -24.65 -3.59
N GLY A 293 4.16 -25.54 -3.15
CA GLY A 293 4.75 -25.52 -1.80
C GLY A 293 5.58 -24.26 -1.53
N ALA A 294 6.35 -23.81 -2.52
CA ALA A 294 7.09 -22.54 -2.44
C ALA A 294 6.13 -21.33 -2.35
N ARG A 295 4.95 -21.39 -2.98
CA ARG A 295 3.90 -20.36 -2.85
C ARG A 295 3.24 -20.38 -1.47
N GLN A 296 3.03 -21.56 -0.88
CA GLN A 296 2.49 -21.68 0.48
C GLN A 296 3.42 -21.02 1.52
N LEU A 297 4.73 -21.21 1.37
CA LEU A 297 5.75 -20.56 2.21
C LEU A 297 5.76 -19.02 2.07
N ARG A 298 5.45 -18.50 0.88
CA ARG A 298 5.31 -17.04 0.67
C ARG A 298 4.13 -16.45 1.43
N LEU A 299 3.04 -17.20 1.59
CA LEU A 299 1.84 -16.75 2.29
C LEU A 299 2.06 -16.75 3.81
N SER A 300 2.70 -17.78 4.35
CA SER A 300 3.02 -17.86 5.79
C SER A 300 4.03 -16.81 6.25
N VAL A 301 5.05 -16.47 5.45
CA VAL A 301 5.98 -15.36 5.76
C VAL A 301 5.28 -13.99 5.74
N ARG A 302 4.23 -13.83 4.93
CA ARG A 302 3.42 -12.61 4.86
C ARG A 302 2.51 -12.45 6.07
N GLU A 303 1.90 -13.53 6.56
CA GLU A 303 1.09 -13.52 7.78
C GLU A 303 1.94 -13.17 9.03
N VAL A 304 3.15 -13.71 9.12
CA VAL A 304 4.11 -13.38 10.20
C VAL A 304 4.54 -11.91 10.14
N SER A 305 4.69 -11.33 8.93
CA SER A 305 5.05 -9.92 8.75
C SER A 305 3.91 -8.94 9.06
N LEU A 306 2.65 -9.35 8.92
CA LEU A 306 1.47 -8.52 9.20
C LEU A 306 1.07 -8.56 10.68
N SER A 307 1.35 -9.67 11.37
CA SER A 307 1.06 -9.85 12.81
C SER A 307 2.03 -9.10 13.74
N SER A 308 3.21 -8.70 13.26
CA SER A 308 4.24 -8.02 14.08
C SER A 308 4.01 -6.52 14.31
N ALA A 309 2.93 -5.93 13.78
CA ALA A 309 2.66 -4.49 13.88
C ALA A 309 1.83 -4.07 15.11
N ALA A 310 1.40 -5.00 15.97
CA ALA A 310 0.66 -4.69 17.19
C ALA A 310 1.64 -4.42 18.36
N PRO A 311 1.68 -3.19 18.93
CA PRO A 311 2.55 -2.91 20.06
C PRO A 311 1.91 -3.45 21.35
N GLY A 312 2.57 -4.41 22.00
CA GLY A 312 2.32 -4.71 23.42
C GLY A 312 2.05 -6.17 23.83
N GLY A 313 2.10 -7.14 22.93
CA GLY A 313 1.96 -8.56 23.27
C GLY A 313 3.20 -9.37 22.89
N ALA A 314 3.70 -10.22 23.79
CA ALA A 314 4.72 -11.22 23.46
C ALA A 314 4.18 -12.10 22.31
N SER A 315 4.70 -11.86 21.10
CA SER A 315 4.11 -12.35 19.86
C SER A 315 4.68 -13.73 19.49
N PRO A 316 3.85 -14.70 19.05
CA PRO A 316 4.30 -16.00 18.53
C PRO A 316 5.18 -15.88 17.27
N ALA A 317 5.35 -14.67 16.72
CA ALA A 317 6.22 -14.39 15.58
C ALA A 317 7.72 -14.68 15.85
N SER A 318 8.16 -14.79 17.12
CA SER A 318 9.57 -15.07 17.43
C SER A 318 10.02 -16.49 17.07
N GLU A 319 9.10 -17.46 16.98
CA GLU A 319 9.44 -18.87 16.70
C GLU A 319 9.44 -19.20 15.20
N ALA A 320 8.91 -18.34 14.33
CA ALA A 320 8.81 -18.62 12.89
C ALA A 320 10.09 -18.31 12.10
N TRP A 321 10.90 -17.35 12.56
CA TRP A 321 12.12 -16.91 11.85
C TRP A 321 13.24 -17.95 11.77
N PRO A 322 13.48 -18.82 12.77
CA PRO A 322 14.47 -19.89 12.66
C PRO A 322 14.19 -20.87 11.52
N GLU A 323 12.92 -21.22 11.27
CA GLU A 323 12.55 -22.11 10.17
C GLU A 323 12.70 -21.42 8.81
N VAL A 324 12.37 -20.12 8.74
CA VAL A 324 12.61 -19.29 7.54
C VAL A 324 14.11 -19.16 7.26
N ALA A 325 14.94 -18.96 8.29
CA ALA A 325 16.40 -18.93 8.16
C ALA A 325 16.96 -20.25 7.63
N ARG A 326 16.46 -21.39 8.15
CA ARG A 326 16.83 -22.73 7.69
C ARG A 326 16.50 -22.96 6.21
N GLN A 327 15.31 -22.53 5.78
CA GLN A 327 14.86 -22.65 4.38
C GLN A 327 15.64 -21.73 3.42
N LEU A 328 16.08 -20.56 3.89
CA LEU A 328 16.95 -19.65 3.15
C LEU A 328 18.44 -20.04 3.22
N GLN A 329 18.77 -21.16 3.89
CA GLN A 329 20.13 -21.65 4.12
C GLN A 329 21.03 -20.60 4.80
N LEU A 330 20.45 -19.80 5.70
CA LEU A 330 21.17 -18.81 6.50
C LEU A 330 21.75 -19.48 7.76
N PRO A 331 22.89 -18.98 8.29
CA PRO A 331 23.52 -19.55 9.47
C PRO A 331 22.59 -19.52 10.70
N GLU A 332 22.71 -20.53 11.56
CA GLU A 332 21.97 -20.61 12.83
C GLU A 332 22.34 -19.39 13.71
N GLY A 333 21.41 -18.43 13.83
CA GLY A 333 21.64 -17.12 14.45
C GLY A 333 21.42 -15.92 13.52
N ALA A 334 21.06 -16.14 12.26
CA ALA A 334 20.68 -15.07 11.35
C ALA A 334 19.52 -14.25 11.92
N THR A 335 19.69 -12.92 11.95
CA THR A 335 18.67 -12.03 12.49
C THR A 335 17.44 -11.99 11.58
N GLN A 336 16.31 -11.54 12.11
CA GLN A 336 15.11 -11.28 11.29
C GLN A 336 15.41 -10.34 10.10
N GLU A 337 16.30 -9.37 10.30
CA GLU A 337 16.71 -8.44 9.27
C GLU A 337 17.57 -9.12 8.20
N ASP A 338 18.43 -10.06 8.56
CA ASP A 338 19.19 -10.87 7.59
C ASP A 338 18.26 -11.77 6.77
N CYS A 339 17.26 -12.38 7.41
CA CYS A 339 16.23 -13.16 6.72
C CYS A 339 15.44 -12.30 5.74
N ARG A 340 15.03 -11.09 6.16
CA ARG A 340 14.32 -10.12 5.31
C ARG A 340 15.19 -9.64 4.15
N ARG A 341 16.46 -9.35 4.41
CA ARG A 341 17.42 -8.91 3.38
C ARG A 341 17.65 -10.02 2.37
N ARG A 342 17.86 -11.26 2.82
CA ARG A 342 18.06 -12.41 1.93
C ARG A 342 16.81 -12.73 1.12
N LEU A 343 15.63 -12.63 1.73
CA LEU A 343 14.37 -12.65 0.99
C LEU A 343 14.39 -11.56 -0.09
N CYS A 344 14.59 -10.29 0.25
CA CYS A 344 14.62 -9.21 -0.74
C CYS A 344 15.64 -9.44 -1.87
N GLU A 345 16.82 -9.99 -1.58
CA GLU A 345 17.84 -10.34 -2.58
C GLU A 345 17.37 -11.46 -3.52
N VAL A 346 16.81 -12.55 -2.98
CA VAL A 346 16.22 -13.65 -3.76
C VAL A 346 15.01 -13.18 -4.57
N HIS A 347 14.34 -12.13 -4.10
CA HIS A 347 13.16 -11.51 -4.73
C HIS A 347 13.51 -10.42 -5.73
N THR A 348 14.80 -10.14 -5.99
CA THR A 348 15.15 -9.33 -7.16
C THR A 348 14.90 -10.16 -8.42
N GLU A 349 14.13 -9.61 -9.36
CA GLU A 349 13.81 -10.23 -10.66
C GLU A 349 15.07 -10.83 -11.30
N ALA A 350 16.21 -10.14 -11.16
CA ALA A 350 17.52 -10.58 -11.63
C ALA A 350 18.05 -11.87 -10.95
N ALA A 351 17.89 -12.05 -9.64
CA ALA A 351 18.35 -13.25 -8.93
C ALA A 351 17.47 -14.47 -9.24
N LEU A 352 16.17 -14.25 -9.38
CA LEU A 352 15.20 -15.27 -9.77
C LEU A 352 15.43 -15.71 -11.23
N LEU A 353 15.63 -14.76 -12.14
CA LEU A 353 15.99 -15.03 -13.52
C LEU A 353 17.36 -15.69 -13.65
N ALA A 354 18.35 -15.31 -12.83
CA ALA A 354 19.67 -15.96 -12.81
C ALA A 354 19.62 -17.39 -12.26
N SER A 355 18.80 -17.64 -11.23
CA SER A 355 18.59 -18.99 -10.70
C SER A 355 17.83 -19.87 -11.70
N LEU A 356 16.84 -19.32 -12.39
CA LEU A 356 16.07 -20.02 -13.41
C LEU A 356 16.90 -20.23 -14.69
N SER A 357 17.74 -19.28 -15.09
CA SER A 357 18.67 -19.45 -16.20
C SER A 357 19.68 -20.55 -15.91
N ALA A 358 20.20 -20.60 -14.68
CA ALA A 358 21.11 -21.66 -14.23
C ALA A 358 20.42 -23.04 -14.20
N ALA A 359 19.19 -23.11 -13.66
CA ALA A 359 18.42 -24.36 -13.60
C ALA A 359 18.02 -24.88 -14.98
N LEU A 360 17.67 -23.98 -15.91
CA LEU A 360 17.30 -24.30 -17.29
C LEU A 360 18.52 -24.42 -18.23
N LYS A 361 19.75 -24.34 -17.69
CA LYS A 361 21.03 -24.37 -18.44
C LYS A 361 21.05 -23.38 -19.63
N CYS A 362 20.34 -22.26 -19.51
CA CYS A 362 20.29 -21.21 -20.53
C CYS A 362 21.57 -20.36 -20.41
N SER A 363 22.57 -20.69 -21.21
CA SER A 363 23.90 -20.07 -21.15
C SER A 363 23.96 -18.70 -21.81
N ARG A 364 22.96 -18.32 -22.62
CA ARG A 364 23.00 -17.08 -23.40
C ARG A 364 21.85 -16.14 -23.00
N PRO A 365 22.16 -14.86 -22.68
CA PRO A 365 21.13 -13.86 -22.48
C PRO A 365 20.42 -13.64 -23.83
N GLY A 366 19.18 -14.14 -23.93
CA GLY A 366 18.38 -14.07 -25.15
C GLY A 366 17.75 -15.38 -25.60
N ASP A 367 18.06 -16.50 -24.93
CA ASP A 367 17.39 -17.78 -25.16
C ASP A 367 15.87 -17.62 -25.00
N GLU A 368 15.11 -18.08 -25.99
CA GLU A 368 13.63 -18.03 -26.00
C GLU A 368 12.96 -18.51 -24.70
N PRO A 369 13.37 -19.62 -24.06
CA PRO A 369 12.79 -20.03 -22.78
C PRO A 369 12.99 -18.99 -21.68
N LEU A 370 14.15 -18.32 -21.63
CA LEU A 370 14.43 -17.28 -20.64
C LEU A 370 13.55 -16.04 -20.87
N LYS A 371 13.34 -15.64 -22.13
CA LYS A 371 12.41 -14.53 -22.48
C LYS A 371 10.97 -14.84 -22.09
N ARG A 372 10.54 -16.09 -22.23
CA ARG A 372 9.19 -16.54 -21.83
C ARG A 372 9.04 -16.57 -20.31
N VAL A 373 10.07 -16.99 -19.58
CA VAL A 373 10.12 -16.94 -18.12
C VAL A 373 10.11 -15.49 -17.63
N GLU A 374 10.90 -14.61 -18.24
CA GLU A 374 10.89 -13.17 -17.94
C GLU A 374 9.52 -12.54 -18.20
N ALA A 375 8.86 -12.86 -19.31
CA ALA A 375 7.49 -12.42 -19.58
C ALA A 375 6.48 -12.96 -18.54
N LEU A 376 6.64 -14.21 -18.09
CA LEU A 376 5.80 -14.81 -17.05
C LEU A 376 6.02 -14.17 -15.68
N VAL A 377 7.27 -13.88 -15.30
CA VAL A 377 7.61 -13.16 -14.07
C VAL A 377 7.00 -11.77 -14.10
N ARG A 378 7.13 -11.03 -15.21
CA ARG A 378 6.46 -9.73 -15.40
C ARG A 378 4.94 -9.82 -15.30
N LEU A 379 4.30 -10.83 -15.91
CA LEU A 379 2.86 -11.05 -15.79
C LEU A 379 2.43 -11.39 -14.33
N CYS A 380 3.29 -12.07 -13.58
CA CYS A 380 3.05 -12.34 -12.16
C CYS A 380 3.18 -11.05 -11.33
N ASP A 381 4.16 -10.21 -11.62
CA ASP A 381 4.31 -8.91 -10.98
C ASP A 381 3.16 -7.96 -11.31
N GLU A 382 2.68 -7.96 -12.55
CA GLU A 382 1.47 -7.22 -12.94
C GLU A 382 0.22 -7.73 -12.20
N ARG A 383 0.07 -9.04 -12.02
CA ARG A 383 -1.01 -9.61 -11.20
C ARG A 383 -0.90 -9.23 -9.73
N VAL A 384 0.30 -9.24 -9.16
CA VAL A 384 0.55 -8.80 -7.78
C VAL A 384 0.32 -7.30 -7.64
N ALA A 385 0.71 -6.49 -8.63
CA ALA A 385 0.44 -5.06 -8.67
C ALA A 385 -1.05 -4.79 -8.78
N ALA A 386 -1.77 -5.50 -9.65
CA ALA A 386 -3.22 -5.43 -9.79
C ALA A 386 -3.93 -5.81 -8.47
N GLN A 387 -3.47 -6.88 -7.80
CA GLN A 387 -4.00 -7.26 -6.49
C GLN A 387 -3.70 -6.20 -5.42
N ARG A 388 -2.51 -5.59 -5.42
CA ARG A 388 -2.19 -4.48 -4.49
C ARG A 388 -3.05 -3.25 -4.74
N ILE A 389 -3.34 -2.94 -6.00
CA ILE A 389 -4.26 -1.86 -6.37
C ILE A 389 -5.66 -2.20 -5.86
N VAL A 390 -6.14 -3.43 -6.07
CA VAL A 390 -7.42 -3.92 -5.53
C VAL A 390 -7.46 -3.81 -4.01
N ASP A 391 -6.44 -4.31 -3.30
CA ASP A 391 -6.38 -4.26 -1.84
C ASP A 391 -6.37 -2.80 -1.33
N ALA A 392 -5.67 -1.92 -2.02
CA ALA A 392 -5.65 -0.48 -1.71
C ALA A 392 -7.01 0.18 -1.97
N LEU A 393 -7.70 -0.20 -3.06
CA LEU A 393 -9.05 0.28 -3.37
C LEU A 393 -10.09 -0.25 -2.38
N GLN A 394 -10.02 -1.51 -1.97
CA GLN A 394 -10.85 -2.10 -0.91
C GLN A 394 -10.67 -1.35 0.41
N LYS A 395 -9.42 -1.05 0.79
CA LYS A 395 -9.13 -0.25 2.00
C LYS A 395 -9.61 1.20 1.88
N LEU A 396 -9.42 1.83 0.72
CA LEU A 396 -9.82 3.22 0.50
C LEU A 396 -11.34 3.38 0.52
N LEU A 397 -12.05 2.44 -0.11
CA LEU A 397 -13.50 2.43 -0.23
C LEU A 397 -14.20 1.76 0.96
N HIS A 398 -13.45 1.11 1.85
CA HIS A 398 -13.94 0.32 2.99
C HIS A 398 -14.89 -0.80 2.57
N VAL A 399 -14.42 -1.61 1.63
CA VAL A 399 -15.20 -2.67 0.99
C VAL A 399 -14.49 -4.00 1.20
N ASP A 400 -15.20 -4.98 1.76
CA ASP A 400 -14.61 -6.27 2.14
C ASP A 400 -14.47 -7.22 0.94
N GLU A 401 -15.32 -7.09 -0.08
CA GLU A 401 -15.33 -7.96 -1.26
C GLU A 401 -14.90 -7.24 -2.56
N LEU A 402 -14.13 -7.91 -3.42
CA LEU A 402 -13.64 -7.33 -4.68
C LEU A 402 -14.79 -6.92 -5.63
N THR A 403 -15.89 -7.68 -5.61
CA THR A 403 -17.12 -7.46 -6.40
C THR A 403 -17.77 -6.12 -6.11
N GLU A 404 -17.60 -5.61 -4.90
CA GLU A 404 -18.19 -4.36 -4.42
C GLU A 404 -17.29 -3.13 -4.68
N VAL A 405 -16.01 -3.34 -5.01
CA VAL A 405 -15.04 -2.26 -5.28
C VAL A 405 -15.46 -1.40 -6.46
N LEU A 406 -15.91 -2.00 -7.57
CA LEU A 406 -16.32 -1.27 -8.77
C LEU A 406 -17.61 -0.45 -8.56
N PRO A 407 -18.68 -1.01 -7.96
CA PRO A 407 -19.84 -0.23 -7.53
C PRO A 407 -19.48 0.93 -6.59
N ALA A 408 -18.69 0.69 -5.55
CA ALA A 408 -18.28 1.72 -4.59
C ALA A 408 -17.42 2.81 -5.25
N LEU A 409 -16.51 2.44 -6.15
CA LEU A 409 -15.70 3.39 -6.91
C LEU A 409 -16.60 4.25 -7.82
N LYS A 410 -17.61 3.66 -8.45
CA LYS A 410 -18.59 4.38 -9.27
C LYS A 410 -19.39 5.39 -8.43
N GLU A 411 -19.74 5.06 -7.19
CA GLU A 411 -20.41 5.99 -6.28
C GLU A 411 -19.52 7.18 -5.86
N VAL A 412 -18.23 6.93 -5.64
CA VAL A 412 -17.26 7.98 -5.30
C VAL A 412 -16.96 8.89 -6.51
N LEU A 413 -16.91 8.32 -7.72
CA LEU A 413 -16.66 9.05 -8.96
C LEU A 413 -17.90 9.77 -9.50
N ASP A 414 -19.12 9.33 -9.15
CA ASP A 414 -20.35 10.07 -9.46
C ASP A 414 -20.44 11.30 -8.53
N VAL A 415 -19.82 12.40 -8.96
CA VAL A 415 -19.81 13.69 -8.28
C VAL A 415 -21.24 14.17 -7.94
N ALA A 416 -22.26 13.81 -8.74
CA ALA A 416 -23.64 14.16 -8.45
C ALA A 416 -24.23 13.28 -7.33
N ALA A 417 -23.87 12.00 -7.23
CA ALA A 417 -24.19 11.16 -6.08
C ALA A 417 -23.49 11.67 -4.81
N LEU A 418 -22.21 12.03 -4.91
CA LEU A 418 -21.44 12.57 -3.78
C LEU A 418 -22.03 13.90 -3.26
N ARG A 419 -22.38 14.83 -4.16
CA ARG A 419 -23.06 16.09 -3.80
C ARG A 419 -24.41 15.84 -3.13
N ARG A 420 -25.21 14.90 -3.65
CA ARG A 420 -26.48 14.50 -3.02
C ARG A 420 -26.28 13.89 -1.63
N LYS A 421 -25.24 13.07 -1.45
CA LYS A 421 -24.88 12.46 -0.16
C LYS A 421 -24.39 13.50 0.85
N MET A 422 -23.59 14.48 0.43
CA MET A 422 -23.15 15.59 1.28
C MET A 422 -24.31 16.50 1.70
N VAL A 423 -25.22 16.85 0.78
CA VAL A 423 -26.42 17.64 1.11
C VAL A 423 -27.31 16.90 2.09
N ARG A 424 -27.54 15.59 1.90
CA ARG A 424 -28.29 14.77 2.86
C ARG A 424 -27.61 14.69 4.21
N SER A 425 -26.28 14.53 4.26
CA SER A 425 -25.52 14.50 5.51
C SER A 425 -25.61 15.84 6.27
N ALA A 426 -25.57 16.98 5.56
CA ALA A 426 -25.76 18.31 6.15
C ALA A 426 -27.20 18.53 6.67
N CYS A 427 -28.21 18.08 5.94
CA CYS A 427 -29.61 18.10 6.40
C CYS A 427 -29.82 17.21 7.63
N ASN A 428 -29.19 16.04 7.67
CA ASN A 428 -29.32 15.11 8.80
C ASN A 428 -28.56 15.62 10.04
N ALA A 429 -27.40 16.25 9.87
CA ALA A 429 -26.65 16.87 10.97
C ALA A 429 -27.43 18.04 11.61
N THR A 430 -28.11 18.86 10.79
CA THR A 430 -28.96 19.95 11.30
C THR A 430 -30.23 19.44 11.97
N ALA A 431 -30.81 18.34 11.50
CA ALA A 431 -31.92 17.67 12.17
C ALA A 431 -31.50 17.07 13.52
N ALA A 432 -30.33 16.44 13.60
CA ALA A 432 -29.79 15.87 14.84
C ALA A 432 -29.41 16.94 15.88
N ALA A 433 -28.93 18.12 15.44
CA ALA A 433 -28.67 19.24 16.35
C ALA A 433 -29.95 19.82 16.97
N ARG A 434 -31.10 19.70 16.29
CA ARG A 434 -32.41 20.14 16.82
C ARG A 434 -33.06 19.11 17.74
N SER A 435 -32.65 17.85 17.71
CA SER A 435 -33.22 16.79 18.55
C SER A 435 -32.48 16.56 19.87
N GLN A 436 -31.38 17.28 20.14
CA GLN A 436 -30.78 17.28 21.48
C GLN A 436 -31.68 18.07 22.44
N PRO A 437 -32.27 17.42 23.46
CA PRO A 437 -33.13 18.09 24.42
C PRO A 437 -32.29 19.12 25.20
N ALA A 438 -32.77 20.36 25.25
CA ALA A 438 -32.13 21.44 26.00
C ALA A 438 -31.84 20.97 27.42
N ALA A 439 -30.57 20.93 27.78
CA ALA A 439 -30.14 20.50 29.10
C ALA A 439 -30.82 21.38 30.16
N PRO A 440 -31.39 20.79 31.22
CA PRO A 440 -32.05 21.56 32.27
C PRO A 440 -31.02 22.45 32.94
N LEU A 441 -31.23 23.76 32.85
CA LEU A 441 -30.46 24.77 33.56
C LEU A 441 -30.53 24.46 35.06
N ALA A 442 -29.44 23.94 35.61
CA ALA A 442 -29.27 23.78 37.04
C ALA A 442 -29.33 25.17 37.68
N GLY A 443 -30.38 25.41 38.48
CA GLY A 443 -30.56 26.64 39.22
C GLY A 443 -29.44 26.83 40.25
N PRO A 444 -29.08 28.09 40.56
CA PRO A 444 -28.05 28.39 41.55
C PRO A 444 -28.58 28.01 42.94
N GLY A 445 -27.91 27.05 43.58
CA GLY A 445 -28.16 26.68 44.97
C GLY A 445 -27.69 27.78 45.93
N ALA A 446 -28.54 28.07 46.91
CA ALA A 446 -28.34 28.98 48.04
C ALA A 446 -27.30 28.48 49.04
#